data_AF-A0A9E2YD37-F1
#
_entry.id   AF-A0A9E2YD37-F1
#
_cell.length_a   1.000
_cell.length_b   1.000
_cell.length_c   1.000
_cell.angle_alpha   90.00
_cell.angle_beta   90.00
_cell.angle_gamma   90.00
#
_symmetry.space_group_name_H-M   'P 1'
#
loop_
_entity.id
_entity.type
_entity.pdbx_description
1 polymer ?
#
loop_
_entity_poly.entity_id
_entity_poly.type
_entity_poly.pdbx_seq_one_letter_code
_entity_poly.pdbx_strand_id
1 'polypeptide(L)' 'HKLRHRHNGRFHWVDFHLVVPADWTIDQGHRVASRIEAEIEQTLGDAIATAHVEPCNGITCPSCPTLPPEEINVKHRRQV' A
#
# COMPACT_ATOMS: atom_id res chain seq x y z
N HIS A 1 -1.21 -10.34 0.71
CA HIS A 1 -0.17 -9.58 1.42
C HIS A 1 1.14 -10.37 1.43
N LYS A 2 2.27 -9.77 1.04
CA LYS A 2 3.58 -10.43 0.93
C LYS A 2 4.68 -9.42 1.29
N LEU A 3 5.52 -9.80 2.24
CA LEU A 3 6.76 -9.11 2.61
C LEU A 3 7.92 -9.99 2.14
N ARG A 4 8.88 -9.39 1.45
CA ARG A 4 10.10 -10.07 1.04
C ARG A 4 11.28 -9.23 1.49
N HIS A 5 12.17 -9.85 2.26
CA HIS A 5 13.45 -9.28 2.62
C HIS A 5 14.56 -10.08 1.95
N ARG A 6 15.54 -9.38 1.40
CA ARG A 6 16.76 -9.94 0.83
C ARG A 6 17.95 -9.21 1.45
N HIS A 7 18.98 -9.98 1.77
CA HIS A 7 20.20 -9.45 2.37
C HIS A 7 21.38 -9.90 1.51
N ASN A 8 22.06 -8.94 0.86
CA ASN A 8 23.30 -9.22 0.13
C ASN A 8 24.43 -8.40 0.72
N GLY A 9 25.29 -9.06 1.49
CA GLY A 9 26.48 -8.45 2.07
C GLY A 9 26.15 -7.45 3.17
N ARG A 10 26.21 -6.16 2.85
CA ARG A 10 25.85 -5.07 3.77
C ARG A 10 24.52 -4.42 3.43
N PHE A 11 23.96 -4.74 2.25
CA PHE A 11 22.75 -4.10 1.76
C PHE A 11 21.51 -4.93 2.04
N HIS A 12 20.44 -4.27 2.46
CA HIS A 12 19.11 -4.85 2.66
C HIS A 12 18.15 -4.38 1.57
N TRP A 13 17.41 -5.31 0.97
CA TRP A 13 16.30 -4.99 0.08
C TRP A 13 15.00 -5.48 0.72
N VAL A 14 14.04 -4.58 0.87
CA VAL A 14 12.73 -4.87 1.45
C VAL A 14 11.65 -4.53 0.43
N ASP A 15 10.96 -5.55 -0.09
CA ASP A 15 9.78 -5.38 -0.92
C ASP A 15 8.53 -5.69 -0.08
N PHE A 16 7.53 -4.81 -0.08
CA PHE A 16 6.28 -5.06 0.61
C PHE A 16 5.07 -4.56 -0.18
N HIS A 17 3.92 -5.18 0.04
CA HIS A 17 2.64 -4.73 -0.51
C HIS A 17 1.87 -3.97 0.58
N LEU A 18 1.47 -2.75 0.25
CA LEU A 18 0.65 -1.90 1.12
C LEU A 18 -0.77 -1.87 0.56
N VAL A 19 -1.72 -2.46 1.29
CA VAL A 19 -3.13 -2.40 0.93
C VAL A 19 -3.74 -1.14 1.55
N VAL A 20 -4.28 -0.26 0.72
CA VAL A 20 -4.90 1.01 1.15
C VAL A 20 -6.38 1.07 0.75
N PRO A 21 -7.21 1.88 1.42
CA PRO A 21 -8.59 2.12 0.99
C PRO A 21 -8.67 2.60 -0.46
N ALA A 22 -9.65 2.11 -1.22
CA ALA A 22 -9.78 2.40 -2.65
C ALA A 22 -10.21 3.86 -2.95
N ASP A 23 -10.71 4.57 -1.94
CA ASP A 23 -11.09 5.99 -1.99
C ASP A 23 -9.92 6.94 -1.74
N TRP A 24 -8.74 6.43 -1.37
CA TRP A 24 -7.55 7.25 -1.21
C TRP A 24 -7.08 7.83 -2.54
N THR A 25 -6.64 9.09 -2.49
CA THR A 25 -5.93 9.69 -3.63
C THR A 25 -4.56 9.05 -3.79
N ILE A 26 -4.01 9.13 -4.99
CA ILE A 26 -2.64 8.69 -5.28
C ILE A 26 -1.63 9.38 -4.35
N ASP A 27 -1.83 10.67 -4.04
CA ASP A 27 -0.99 11.43 -3.10
C ASP A 27 -1.03 10.85 -1.68
N GLN A 28 -2.22 10.49 -1.17
CA GLN A 28 -2.36 9.87 0.14
C GLN A 28 -1.63 8.51 0.21
N GLY A 29 -1.78 7.69 -0.84
CA GLY A 29 -1.06 6.43 -0.98
C GLY A 29 0.46 6.62 -0.97
N HIS A 30 0.97 7.56 -1.77
CA HIS A 30 2.40 7.88 -1.80
C HIS A 30 2.94 8.37 -0.46
N ARG A 31 2.23 9.26 0.25
CA ARG A 31 2.68 9.76 1.55
C ARG A 31 2.89 8.65 2.57
N VAL A 32 1.95 7.70 2.63
CA VAL A 32 2.06 6.58 3.57
C VAL A 32 3.14 5.60 3.13
N ALA A 33 3.20 5.26 1.84
CA ALA A 33 4.23 4.40 1.29
C ALA A 33 5.64 4.95 1.58
N SER A 34 5.91 6.20 1.19
CA SER A 34 7.21 6.85 1.38
C SER A 34 7.60 7.00 2.85
N ARG A 35 6.63 7.21 3.74
CA ARG A 35 6.91 7.23 5.17
C ARG A 35 7.40 5.88 5.67
N ILE A 36 6.72 4.80 5.30
CA ILE A 36 7.08 3.43 5.73
C ILE A 36 8.43 3.03 5.13
N GLU A 37 8.66 3.33 3.85
CA GLU A 37 9.95 3.10 3.19
C GLU A 37 11.09 3.79 3.96
N ALA A 38 10.93 5.08 4.28
CA ALA A 38 11.93 5.84 5.02
C ALA A 38 12.17 5.29 6.44
N GLU A 39 11.12 4.88 7.16
CA GLU A 39 11.25 4.28 8.49
C GLU A 39 12.02 2.93 8.43
N ILE A 40 11.77 2.11 7.41
CA ILE A 40 12.49 0.85 7.19
C ILE A 40 13.96 1.12 6.87
N GLU A 41 14.24 2.05 5.96
CA GLU A 41 15.60 2.39 5.54
C GLU A 41 16.42 2.95 6.70
N GLN A 42 15.84 3.85 7.50
CA GLN A 42 16.50 4.40 8.69
C GLN A 42 16.80 3.34 9.75
N THR A 43 15.93 2.33 9.88
CA THR A 43 16.11 1.26 10.88
C THR A 43 17.18 0.25 10.46
N LEU A 44 17.26 -0.05 9.16
CA LEU A 44 18.16 -1.07 8.62
C LEU A 44 19.51 -0.52 8.13
N GLY A 45 19.65 0.80 7.99
CA GLY A 45 20.89 1.43 7.55
C GLY A 45 21.06 1.38 6.03
N ASP A 46 22.03 0.62 5.54
CA ASP A 46 22.28 0.43 4.10
C ASP A 46 21.15 -0.42 3.47
N ALA A 47 19.98 0.19 3.31
CA ALA A 47 18.77 -0.50 2.90
C ALA A 47 18.03 0.26 1.81
N ILE A 48 17.29 -0.49 1.00
CA ILE A 48 16.36 0.00 -0.01
C ILE A 48 15.02 -0.67 0.25
N ALA A 49 14.01 0.14 0.54
CA ALA A 49 12.64 -0.32 0.72
C ALA A 49 11.79 0.05 -0.51
N THR A 50 10.87 -0.83 -0.90
CA THR A 50 9.97 -0.58 -2.03
C THR A 50 8.56 -1.06 -1.68
N ALA A 51 7.63 -0.13 -1.72
CA ALA A 51 6.22 -0.34 -1.48
C ALA A 51 5.46 -0.52 -2.79
N HIS A 52 4.74 -1.63 -2.93
CA HIS A 52 3.70 -1.79 -3.95
C HIS A 52 2.35 -1.48 -3.33
N VAL A 53 1.78 -0.33 -3.70
CA VAL A 53 0.48 0.12 -3.20
C VAL A 53 -0.63 -0.54 -4.01
N GLU A 54 -1.52 -1.25 -3.33
CA GLU A 54 -2.66 -1.93 -3.92
C GLU A 54 -3.97 -1.43 -3.28
N PRO A 55 -5.02 -1.13 -4.07
CA PRO A 55 -6.30 -0.75 -3.50
C PRO A 55 -7.00 -1.96 -2.86
N CYS A 56 -7.65 -1.74 -1.72
CA CYS A 56 -8.47 -2.73 -1.05
C CYS A 56 -9.70 -3.04 -1.89
N ASN A 57 -9.85 -4.30 -2.31
CA ASN A 57 -10.97 -4.77 -3.13
C ASN A 57 -12.11 -5.42 -2.32
N GLY A 58 -12.14 -5.25 -0.99
CA GLY A 58 -13.14 -5.83 -0.09
C GLY A 58 -13.11 -7.36 0.08
N ILE A 59 -12.35 -8.08 -0.77
CA ILE A 59 -12.27 -9.55 -0.77
C ILE A 59 -10.97 -10.04 -0.11
N THR A 60 -9.90 -9.25 -0.15
CA THR A 60 -8.54 -9.74 0.18
C THR A 60 -7.99 -9.26 1.54
N CYS A 61 -8.78 -8.52 2.33
CA CYS A 61 -8.31 -7.97 3.61
C CYS A 61 -9.29 -8.27 4.77
N PRO A 62 -9.04 -9.31 5.59
CA PRO A 62 -9.90 -9.64 6.74
C PRO A 62 -9.78 -8.66 7.92
N SER A 63 -8.84 -7.71 7.87
CA SER A 63 -8.58 -6.74 8.95
C SER A 63 -8.82 -5.28 8.53
N CYS A 64 -9.43 -5.04 7.36
CA CYS A 64 -9.85 -3.69 6.99
C CYS A 64 -11.13 -3.38 7.76
N PRO A 65 -11.18 -2.33 8.62
CA PRO A 65 -12.41 -1.97 9.34
C PRO A 65 -13.51 -1.42 8.42
N THR A 66 -13.26 -1.30 7.12
CA THR A 66 -14.20 -0.74 6.14
C THR A 66 -14.54 -1.74 5.04
N LEU A 67 -15.58 -2.55 5.27
CA LEU A 67 -16.69 -2.85 4.32
C LEU A 67 -17.65 -3.91 4.93
N PRO A 68 -19.00 -3.91 4.69
CA PRO A 68 -19.86 -3.07 3.79
C PRO A 68 -21.26 -2.72 4.43
N PRO A 69 -22.42 -2.40 3.75
CA PRO A 69 -22.76 -2.07 2.34
C PRO A 69 -23.81 -0.90 2.11
N GLU A 70 -23.48 0.19 1.41
CA GLU A 70 -24.41 0.95 0.52
C GLU A 70 -23.60 2.05 -0.20
N GLU A 71 -24.00 2.45 -1.42
CA GLU A 71 -23.36 3.47 -2.28
C GLU A 71 -22.18 3.07 -3.20
N ILE A 72 -22.09 1.82 -3.67
CA ILE A 72 -21.35 1.54 -4.93
C ILE A 72 -22.22 1.83 -6.17
N ASN A 73 -23.13 2.82 -6.10
CA ASN A 73 -23.97 3.14 -7.25
C ASN A 73 -24.47 4.60 -7.30
N VAL A 74 -23.58 5.59 -7.46
CA VAL A 74 -23.94 6.81 -8.21
C VAL A 74 -22.71 7.42 -8.90
N LYS A 75 -22.84 7.66 -10.21
CA LYS A 75 -22.04 8.56 -11.07
C LYS A 75 -20.78 8.01 -11.77
N HIS A 76 -21.00 7.02 -12.64
CA HIS A 76 -20.32 7.02 -13.96
C HIS A 76 -21.31 6.76 -15.12
N ARG A 77 -22.49 7.41 -15.06
CA ARG A 77 -23.24 7.79 -16.26
C ARG A 77 -22.99 9.26 -16.53
N ARG A 78 -21.96 9.55 -17.32
CA ARG A 78 -22.00 10.67 -18.26
C ARG A 78 -21.91 10.07 -19.65
N GLN A 79 -23.09 9.94 -20.26
CA GLN A 79 -23.24 10.10 -21.70
C GLN A 79 -22.66 11.46 -22.05
N VAL A 80 -21.69 11.47 -22.95
CA VAL A 80 -21.63 12.40 -24.08
C VAL A 80 -21.21 11.59 -25.30
#